data_AF-A0A4Y3KIP9-F1
#
_entry.id   AF-A0A4Y3KIP9-F1
#
_cell.length_a   1.000
_cell.length_b   1.000
_cell.length_c   1.000
_cell.angle_alpha   90.00
_cell.angle_beta   90.00
_cell.angle_gamma   90.00
#
_symmetry.space_group_name_H-M   'P 1'
#
loop_
_entity.id
_entity.type
_entity.pdbx_description
1 polymer ?
#
loop_
_entity_poly.entity_id
_entity_poly.type
_entity_poly.pdbx_seq_one_letter_code
_entity_poly.pdbx_strand_id
1 'polypeptide(L)'
;MSSTTVLVVAARHASDDAIEAHAAALRAAGADVTIVDLRPAGLAARGERSALRAVRETTDSWAAARRVTRAHRRMLAQAELVVAADRAAVPAVWRARRWNPRADLVNGVPGALQLLAAR
;
A
#
# COMPACT_ATOMS: atom_id res chain seq x y z
N MET A 1 -6.85 1.08 -21.94
CA MET A 1 -7.08 2.19 -20.99
C MET A 1 -6.27 1.89 -19.74
N SER A 2 -5.63 2.88 -19.11
CA SER A 2 -4.85 2.64 -17.90
C SER A 2 -5.76 2.54 -16.68
N SER A 3 -5.59 1.53 -15.83
CA SER A 3 -6.38 1.33 -14.61
C SER A 3 -5.80 2.16 -13.46
N THR A 4 -6.56 3.12 -12.93
CA THR A 4 -6.14 3.92 -11.76
C THR A 4 -6.02 3.02 -10.52
N THR A 5 -4.79 2.81 -10.07
CA THR A 5 -4.44 1.82 -9.07
C THR A 5 -3.73 2.47 -7.87
N VAL A 6 -4.19 2.17 -6.67
CA VAL A 6 -3.52 2.60 -5.43
C VAL A 6 -2.80 1.41 -4.80
N LEU A 7 -1.47 1.51 -4.70
CA LEU A 7 -0.64 0.56 -3.98
C LEU A 7 -0.47 1.04 -2.54
N VAL A 8 -1.00 0.31 -1.57
CA VAL A 8 -0.90 0.63 -0.15
C VAL A 8 0.24 -0.17 0.48
N VAL A 9 1.17 0.53 1.11
CA VAL A 9 2.28 -0.06 1.86
C VAL A 9 2.14 0.29 3.33
N ALA A 10 2.35 -0.67 4.21
CA ALA A 10 2.32 -0.44 5.65
C ALA A 10 3.40 -1.19 6.41
N ALA A 11 4.02 -2.21 5.81
CA ALA A 11 5.09 -2.96 6.43
C ALA A 11 6.28 -2.05 6.71
N ARG A 12 6.64 -1.93 7.99
CA ARG A 12 7.77 -1.16 8.50
C ARG A 12 9.09 -1.44 7.75
N HIS A 13 9.28 -2.68 7.32
CA HIS A 13 10.53 -3.19 6.75
C HIS A 13 10.49 -3.33 5.22
N ALA A 14 9.40 -2.94 4.56
CA ALA A 14 9.39 -2.90 3.11
C ALA A 14 10.41 -1.86 2.63
N SER A 15 11.43 -2.31 1.89
CA SER A 15 12.42 -1.41 1.30
C SER A 15 11.79 -0.60 0.17
N ASP A 16 12.32 0.60 -0.06
CA ASP A 16 11.86 1.45 -1.14
C ASP A 16 12.07 0.77 -2.51
N ASP A 17 13.16 0.02 -2.68
CA ASP A 17 13.42 -0.78 -3.88
C ASP A 17 12.35 -1.87 -4.12
N ALA A 18 11.89 -2.55 -3.06
CA ALA A 18 10.85 -3.56 -3.18
C ALA A 18 9.49 -2.93 -3.54
N ILE A 19 9.20 -1.77 -2.95
CA ILE A 19 7.98 -0.99 -3.25
C ILE A 19 8.01 -0.50 -4.69
N GLU A 20 9.16 0.02 -5.16
CA GLU A 20 9.32 0.50 -6.53
C GLU A 20 9.25 -0.66 -7.53
N ALA A 21 9.83 -1.83 -7.22
CA ALA A 21 9.69 -3.02 -8.04
C ALA A 21 8.22 -3.45 -8.19
N HIS A 22 7.43 -3.39 -7.10
CA HIS A 22 6.00 -3.65 -7.14
C HIS A 22 5.24 -2.62 -7.99
N ALA A 23 5.55 -1.33 -7.83
CA ALA A 23 4.92 -0.27 -8.61
C ALA A 23 5.29 -0.39 -10.10
N ALA A 24 6.55 -0.66 -10.42
CA ALA A 24 7.03 -0.88 -11.78
C ALA A 24 6.32 -2.07 -12.46
N ALA A 25 6.14 -3.19 -11.75
CA ALA A 25 5.42 -4.34 -12.26
C ALA A 25 3.96 -4.01 -12.60
N LEU A 26 3.27 -3.27 -11.72
CA LEU A 26 1.88 -2.83 -11.96
C LEU A 26 1.80 -1.83 -13.14
N ARG A 27 2.73 -0.88 -13.24
CA ARG A 27 2.80 0.05 -14.38
C ARG A 27 3.07 -0.66 -15.70
N ALA A 28 3.96 -1.67 -15.70
CA ALA A 28 4.23 -2.50 -16.87
C ALA A 28 2.98 -3.30 -17.30
N ALA A 29 2.10 -3.65 -16.36
CA ALA A 29 0.79 -4.25 -16.62
C ALA A 29 -0.29 -3.22 -17.03
N GLY A 30 0.07 -1.96 -17.28
CA GLY A 30 -0.85 -0.93 -17.77
C GLY A 30 -1.65 -0.21 -16.68
N ALA A 31 -1.21 -0.26 -15.41
CA ALA A 31 -1.83 0.52 -14.34
C ALA A 31 -1.21 1.92 -14.19
N ASP A 32 -2.04 2.91 -13.85
CA ASP A 32 -1.59 4.21 -13.34
C ASP A 32 -1.49 4.13 -11.82
N VAL A 33 -0.26 4.04 -11.30
CA VAL A 33 0.00 3.63 -9.92
C VAL A 33 0.31 4.82 -9.02
N THR A 34 -0.53 5.02 -8.01
CA THR A 34 -0.27 5.92 -6.88
C THR A 34 0.11 5.10 -5.64
N ILE A 35 1.19 5.49 -4.95
CA ILE A 35 1.64 4.82 -3.73
C ILE A 35 1.09 5.56 -2.51
N VAL A 36 0.43 4.84 -1.61
CA VAL A 36 0.05 5.33 -0.28
C VAL A 36 0.92 4.62 0.75
N ASP A 37 1.95 5.34 1.20
CA ASP A 37 2.87 4.88 2.24
C ASP A 37 2.31 5.18 3.64
N LEU A 38 2.00 4.13 4.38
CA LEU A 38 1.49 4.18 5.75
C LEU A 38 2.54 3.70 6.76
N ARG A 39 3.80 3.49 6.35
CA ARG A 39 4.89 3.11 7.24
C ARG A 39 5.08 4.16 8.36
N PRO A 40 5.59 3.77 9.55
CA PRO A 40 5.85 4.72 10.62
C PRO A 40 6.85 5.81 10.20
N ALA A 41 6.53 7.08 10.47
CA ALA A 41 7.47 8.19 10.25
C ALA A 41 8.67 8.04 11.20
N GLY A 42 9.88 7.88 10.65
CA GLY A 42 11.12 7.66 11.41
C GLY A 42 12.07 6.61 10.82
N LEU A 43 11.66 5.86 9.79
CA LEU A 43 12.52 4.90 9.08
C LEU A 43 13.13 5.45 7.79
N ALA A 44 12.56 6.52 7.25
CA ALA A 44 13.08 7.20 6.06
C ALA A 44 14.41 7.96 6.31
N ALA A 45 14.93 7.98 7.55
CA ALA A 45 16.18 8.67 7.87
C ALA A 45 16.90 8.04 9.06
N ARG A 46 17.90 7.18 8.79
CA ARG A 46 19.27 7.20 9.37
C ARG A 46 19.93 5.82 9.25
N GLY A 47 21.15 5.85 8.72
CA GLY A 47 22.06 4.72 8.71
C GLY A 47 22.40 4.20 10.12
N GLU A 48 22.74 2.92 10.13
CA GLU A 48 23.55 2.16 11.10
C GLU A 48 23.26 2.20 12.62
N ARG A 49 23.14 0.97 13.16
CA ARG A 49 23.45 0.48 14.52
C ARG A 49 22.43 0.68 15.64
N SER A 50 21.60 -0.35 15.87
CA SER A 50 21.56 -1.10 17.15
C SER A 50 20.54 -2.26 17.04
N ALA A 51 21.01 -3.49 17.27
CA ALA A 51 20.22 -4.72 17.15
C ALA A 51 19.22 -4.97 18.29
N LEU A 52 19.02 -4.05 19.25
CA LEU A 52 18.28 -4.35 20.49
C LEU A 52 17.42 -3.20 21.08
N ARG A 53 17.19 -2.08 20.38
CA ARG A 53 16.36 -0.99 20.93
C ARG A 53 14.92 -1.04 20.41
N ALA A 54 14.04 -1.56 21.28
CA ALA A 54 12.58 -1.42 21.32
C ALA A 54 11.73 -2.57 20.75
N VAL A 55 11.60 -3.60 21.58
CA VAL A 55 10.53 -4.62 21.65
C VAL A 55 9.11 -4.01 21.91
N ARG A 56 8.88 -2.71 21.71
CA ARG A 56 7.59 -2.02 21.95
C ARG A 56 7.52 -0.89 20.91
N GLU A 57 6.62 -0.85 19.94
CA GLU A 57 5.18 -0.70 20.13
C GLU A 57 4.41 -1.48 19.06
N THR A 58 3.78 -2.53 19.55
CA THR A 58 2.68 -3.29 18.96
C THR A 58 1.58 -2.38 18.40
N THR A 59 1.32 -2.41 17.08
CA THR A 59 -0.03 -2.42 16.44
C THR A 59 0.02 -2.18 14.93
N ASP A 60 0.71 -3.06 14.19
CA ASP A 60 0.69 -3.01 12.73
C ASP A 60 -0.50 -3.80 12.18
N SER A 61 -1.66 -3.13 12.15
CA SER A 61 -2.81 -3.50 11.30
C SER A 61 -3.87 -2.38 11.34
N TRP A 62 -4.11 -1.80 12.52
CA TRP A 62 -5.11 -0.75 12.74
C TRP A 62 -4.52 0.67 12.75
N ALA A 63 -3.28 0.85 13.23
CA ALA A 63 -2.62 2.15 13.28
C ALA A 63 -2.35 2.70 11.87
N ALA A 64 -1.90 1.86 10.94
CA ALA A 64 -1.70 2.23 9.53
C ALA A 64 -3.00 2.75 8.90
N ALA A 65 -4.12 2.07 9.12
CA ALA A 65 -5.42 2.52 8.63
C ALA A 65 -5.88 3.88 9.23
N ARG A 66 -5.48 4.21 10.47
CA ARG A 66 -5.72 5.53 11.08
C ARG A 66 -4.85 6.63 10.45
N ARG A 67 -3.73 6.29 9.80
CA ARG A 67 -2.84 7.24 9.11
C ARG A 67 -3.37 7.69 7.75
N VAL A 68 -4.46 7.11 7.25
CA VAL A 68 -5.07 7.53 5.98
C VAL A 68 -5.63 8.95 6.09
N THR A 69 -4.89 9.91 5.53
CA THR A 69 -5.20 11.33 5.53
C THR A 69 -6.39 11.65 4.63
N ARG A 70 -6.92 12.88 4.72
CA ARG A 70 -7.99 13.35 3.81
C ARG A 70 -7.55 13.33 2.34
N ALA A 71 -6.28 13.61 2.05
CA ALA A 71 -5.73 13.54 0.70
C ALA A 71 -5.73 12.09 0.18
N HIS A 72 -5.25 11.13 0.99
CA HIS A 72 -5.28 9.72 0.63
C HIS A 72 -6.70 9.22 0.36
N ARG A 73 -7.70 9.66 1.14
CA ARG A 73 -9.10 9.28 0.89
C ARG A 73 -9.62 9.78 -0.46
N ARG A 74 -9.21 10.96 -0.92
CA ARG A 74 -9.59 11.48 -2.25
C ARG A 74 -9.00 10.61 -3.36
N MET A 75 -7.73 10.20 -3.23
CA MET A 75 -7.08 9.28 -4.17
C MET A 75 -7.80 7.93 -4.19
N LEU A 76 -8.08 7.36 -3.01
CA LEU A 76 -8.80 6.09 -2.88
C LEU A 76 -10.22 6.16 -3.45
N ALA A 77 -10.91 7.29 -3.32
CA ALA A 77 -12.27 7.50 -3.86
C ALA A 77 -12.34 7.42 -5.40
N GLN A 78 -11.21 7.60 -6.08
CA GLN A 78 -11.11 7.60 -7.55
C GLN A 78 -10.43 6.33 -8.08
N ALA A 79 -9.87 5.49 -7.21
CA ALA A 79 -9.17 4.29 -7.62
C ALA A 79 -10.14 3.23 -8.17
N GLU A 80 -9.76 2.58 -9.26
CA GLU A 80 -10.44 1.38 -9.78
C GLU A 80 -9.95 0.12 -9.04
N LEU A 81 -8.68 0.15 -8.61
CA LEU A 81 -8.01 -0.96 -7.95
C LEU A 81 -7.23 -0.46 -6.72
N VAL A 82 -7.36 -1.15 -5.59
CA VAL A 82 -6.58 -0.88 -4.38
C VAL A 82 -5.86 -2.15 -3.94
N VAL A 83 -4.55 -2.11 -3.91
CA VAL A 83 -3.67 -3.27 -3.73
C VAL A 83 -2.91 -3.15 -2.43
N ALA A 84 -2.92 -4.20 -1.62
CA ALA A 84 -2.03 -4.32 -0.47
C ALA A 84 -0.66 -4.79 -0.96
N ALA A 85 0.38 -3.97 -0.84
CA ALA A 85 1.75 -4.37 -1.17
C ALA A 85 2.27 -5.46 -0.22
N ASP A 86 1.81 -5.41 1.03
CA ASP A 86 2.26 -6.28 2.10
C ASP A 86 1.09 -6.68 3.02
N ARG A 87 1.33 -7.67 3.89
CA ARG A 87 0.31 -8.20 4.81
C ARG A 87 -0.19 -7.14 5.81
N ALA A 88 0.64 -6.18 6.21
CA ALA A 88 0.26 -5.13 7.16
C ALA A 88 -0.66 -4.08 6.50
N ALA A 89 -0.63 -3.94 5.18
CA ALA A 89 -1.49 -3.04 4.41
C ALA A 89 -2.92 -3.56 4.22
N VAL A 90 -3.14 -4.88 4.32
CA VAL A 90 -4.45 -5.53 4.08
C VAL A 90 -5.61 -4.86 4.82
N PRO A 91 -5.55 -4.58 6.13
CA PRO A 91 -6.67 -3.94 6.83
C PRO A 91 -6.96 -2.50 6.36
N ALA A 92 -5.93 -1.77 5.89
CA ALA A 92 -6.11 -0.42 5.33
C ALA A 92 -6.79 -0.50 3.95
N VAL A 93 -6.42 -1.49 3.13
CA VAL A 93 -7.07 -1.77 1.84
C VAL A 93 -8.54 -2.15 2.04
N TRP A 94 -8.87 -3.06 2.94
CA TRP A 94 -10.27 -3.41 3.22
C TRP A 94 -11.10 -2.24 3.75
N ARG A 95 -10.48 -1.33 4.48
CA ARG A 95 -11.14 -0.08 4.91
C ARG A 95 -11.42 0.89 3.77
N ALA A 96 -10.66 0.82 2.68
CA ALA A 96 -10.90 1.66 1.51
C ALA A 96 -12.33 1.47 0.96
N ARG A 97 -12.96 0.31 1.18
CA ARG A 97 -14.39 0.05 0.87
C ARG A 97 -15.35 1.12 1.42
N ARG A 98 -15.01 1.76 2.56
CA ARG A 98 -15.82 2.83 3.16
C ARG A 98 -15.78 4.14 2.36
N TRP A 99 -14.69 4.38 1.63
CA TRP A 99 -14.48 5.59 0.84
C TRP A 99 -14.73 5.35 -0.65
N ASN A 100 -14.52 4.12 -1.10
CA ASN A 100 -14.78 3.67 -2.45
C ASN A 100 -15.35 2.25 -2.45
N PRO A 101 -16.69 2.09 -2.47
CA PRO A 101 -17.32 0.77 -2.47
C PRO A 101 -17.19 0.05 -3.82
N ARG A 102 -16.77 0.75 -4.89
CA ARG A 102 -16.68 0.23 -6.26
C ARG A 102 -15.28 -0.26 -6.65
N ALA A 103 -14.25 0.10 -5.89
CA ALA A 103 -12.90 -0.37 -6.15
C ALA A 103 -12.76 -1.87 -5.91
N ASP A 104 -12.02 -2.53 -6.79
CA ASP A 104 -11.53 -3.88 -6.55
C ASP A 104 -10.42 -3.82 -5.50
N LEU A 105 -10.56 -4.64 -4.45
CA LEU A 105 -9.63 -4.67 -3.33
C LEU A 105 -8.83 -5.97 -3.39
N VAL A 106 -7.51 -5.86 -3.45
CA VAL A 106 -6.63 -7.00 -3.71
C VAL A 106 -5.58 -7.15 -2.63
N ASN A 107 -5.42 -8.37 -2.15
CA ASN A 107 -4.35 -8.73 -1.22
C ASN A 107 -3.13 -9.19 -2.02
N GLY A 108 -2.09 -8.36 -2.09
CA GLY A 108 -0.84 -8.70 -2.76
C GLY A 108 -0.78 -8.29 -4.23
N VAL A 109 0.44 -7.94 -4.66
CA VAL A 109 0.74 -7.55 -6.05
C VAL A 109 0.53 -8.68 -7.06
N PRO A 110 0.87 -9.96 -6.80
CA PRO A 110 0.62 -11.04 -7.77
C PRO A 110 -0.86 -11.17 -8.16
N GLY A 111 -1.79 -11.06 -7.20
CA GLY A 111 -3.22 -11.09 -7.49
C GLY A 111 -3.69 -9.87 -8.30
N ALA A 112 -3.08 -8.71 -8.06
CA ALA A 112 -3.39 -7.50 -8.82
C ALA A 112 -2.93 -7.63 -10.28
N LEU A 113 -1.75 -8.22 -10.52
CA LEU A 113 -1.26 -8.50 -11.87
C LEU A 113 -2.16 -9.48 -12.63
N GLN A 114 -2.68 -10.52 -11.95
CA GLN A 114 -3.63 -11.45 -12.56
C GLN A 114 -4.94 -10.75 -12.98
N LEU A 115 -5.45 -9.85 -12.14
CA LEU A 115 -6.66 -9.08 -12.45
C LEU A 115 -6.43 -8.09 -13.60
N LEU A 116 -5.29 -7.40 -13.61
CA LEU A 116 -4.94 -6.48 -14.70
C LEU A 116 -4.76 -7.22 -16.03
N ALA A 117 -4.17 -8.42 -16.03
CA ALA A 117 -4.02 -9.23 -17.23
C ALA A 117 -5.35 -9.79 -17.77
N ALA A 118 -6.39 -9.86 -16.94
CA ALA A 118 -7.73 -10.33 -17.32
C ALA A 118 -8.65 -9.21 -17.85
N ARG A 119 -8.21 -7.95 -17.80
CA ARG A 119 -8.95 -6.76 -18.25
C ARG A 119 -8.46 -6.31 -19.63
#